data_AF-A0A4Q5QNR8-F1
#
_entry.id   AF-A0A4Q5QNR8-F1
#
_cell.length_a   1.000
_cell.length_b   1.000
_cell.length_c   1.000
_cell.angle_alpha   90.00
_cell.angle_beta   90.00
_cell.angle_gamma   90.00
#
_symmetry.space_group_name_H-M   'P 1'
#
loop_
_entity.id
_entity.type
_entity.pdbx_description
1 polymer ?
#
loop_
_entity_poly.entity_id
_entity_poly.type
_entity_poly.pdbx_seq_one_letter_code
_entity_poly.pdbx_strand_id
1 'polypeptide(L)'
;MQHSFLQRLGLLTAAVGLLGFTDASAQTPFTAGNYVVARVGDGTTTLGSGAAATALVEFTPSGTLVRTLALPIADAGTTLALTETGTSTSDASLTRSADGRYLLLTGYNAAPGVPTVASGTQASATNRLIGRIAADGTLNTSTRITDAFNATNIRSAASANGSSFYAVGANSGVVYVPFGNAAASVALTGATGSATVPTNLRYATIVGGNLYVGSGSGTFVGVNQVGAGLPTAATQPVVLLTGFASPAGTAQTS
;
A
#
# COMPACT_ATOMS: atom_id res chain seq x y z
N MET A 1 -24.23 16.54 -71.90
CA MET A 1 -25.48 16.40 -71.12
C MET A 1 -26.30 15.30 -71.78
N GLN A 2 -26.62 14.15 -71.19
CA GLN A 2 -26.30 13.57 -69.87
C GLN A 2 -25.71 12.16 -70.11
N HIS A 3 -24.87 11.64 -69.22
CA HIS A 3 -24.35 10.26 -69.33
C HIS A 3 -25.15 9.30 -68.46
N SER A 4 -25.70 8.24 -69.06
CA SER A 4 -26.42 7.18 -68.35
C SER A 4 -25.48 6.06 -67.91
N PHE A 5 -25.46 5.89 -66.59
CA PHE A 5 -25.13 4.71 -65.78
C PHE A 5 -25.02 3.34 -66.48
N LEU A 6 -24.02 2.54 -66.08
CA LEU A 6 -24.18 1.12 -65.73
C LEU A 6 -23.02 0.60 -64.85
N GLN A 7 -23.35 -0.25 -63.87
CA GLN A 7 -22.52 -0.56 -62.70
C GLN A 7 -21.37 -1.56 -62.95
N ARG A 8 -20.31 -1.48 -62.13
CA ARG A 8 -19.61 -2.67 -61.63
C ARG A 8 -19.37 -2.63 -60.12
N LEU A 9 -20.03 -3.59 -59.48
CA LEU A 9 -20.03 -4.02 -58.09
C LEU A 9 -18.66 -3.94 -57.37
N GLY A 10 -18.60 -3.23 -56.25
CA GLY A 10 -17.51 -3.30 -55.27
C GLY A 10 -17.96 -4.07 -54.03
N LEU A 11 -17.21 -5.09 -53.63
CA LEU A 11 -17.46 -5.83 -52.38
C LEU A 11 -16.66 -5.17 -51.24
N LEU A 12 -17.35 -4.51 -50.31
CA LEU A 12 -16.75 -4.14 -49.02
C LEU A 12 -17.06 -5.25 -48.00
N THR A 13 -16.04 -5.96 -47.55
CA THR A 13 -16.14 -6.93 -46.45
C THR A 13 -16.26 -6.18 -45.13
N ALA A 14 -17.46 -6.13 -44.56
CA ALA A 14 -17.66 -5.63 -43.21
C ALA A 14 -17.15 -6.65 -42.18
N ALA A 15 -15.98 -6.39 -41.60
CA ALA A 15 -15.50 -7.15 -40.44
C ALA A 15 -16.33 -6.76 -39.20
N VAL A 16 -17.30 -7.61 -38.85
CA VAL A 16 -18.12 -7.45 -37.64
C VAL A 16 -17.21 -7.62 -36.41
N GLY A 17 -17.13 -6.58 -35.58
CA GLY A 17 -16.24 -6.56 -34.43
C GLY A 17 -16.69 -7.52 -33.33
N LEU A 18 -15.82 -8.46 -32.96
CA LEU A 18 -15.97 -9.24 -31.74
C LEU A 18 -15.46 -8.40 -30.56
N LEU A 19 -16.36 -7.61 -29.96
CA LEU A 19 -16.09 -6.97 -28.67
C LEU A 19 -15.97 -8.07 -27.61
N GLY A 20 -14.74 -8.45 -27.27
CA GLY A 20 -14.47 -9.35 -26.16
C GLY A 20 -14.86 -8.67 -24.85
N PHE A 21 -15.99 -9.08 -24.28
CA PHE A 21 -16.30 -8.77 -22.89
C PHE A 21 -15.27 -9.46 -22.01
N THR A 22 -14.41 -8.67 -21.36
CA THR A 22 -13.55 -9.18 -20.28
C THR A 22 -14.45 -9.53 -19.10
N ASP A 23 -14.46 -10.80 -18.69
CA ASP A 23 -15.19 -11.25 -17.50
C ASP A 23 -14.74 -10.47 -16.27
N ALA A 24 -15.56 -9.50 -15.84
CA ALA A 24 -15.44 -8.88 -14.54
C ALA A 24 -15.90 -9.90 -13.49
N SER A 25 -14.95 -10.71 -13.00
CA SER A 25 -15.20 -11.64 -11.92
C SER A 25 -15.77 -10.89 -10.71
N ALA A 26 -17.07 -11.10 -10.46
CA ALA A 26 -17.79 -10.44 -9.38
C ALA A 26 -17.20 -10.87 -8.04
N GLN A 27 -16.42 -9.99 -7.42
CA GLN A 27 -15.86 -10.23 -6.10
C GLN A 27 -16.98 -10.26 -5.07
N THR A 28 -16.95 -11.25 -4.17
CA THR A 28 -17.87 -11.32 -3.04
C THR A 28 -17.55 -10.18 -2.07
N PRO A 29 -18.48 -9.27 -1.76
CA PRO A 29 -18.22 -8.19 -0.81
C PRO A 29 -17.80 -8.73 0.56
N PHE A 30 -16.91 -7.98 1.23
CA PHE A 30 -16.63 -8.18 2.65
C PHE A 30 -17.87 -7.88 3.49
N THR A 31 -18.11 -8.69 4.51
CA THR A 31 -19.27 -8.53 5.40
C THR A 31 -18.95 -7.52 6.50
N ALA A 32 -19.84 -6.55 6.72
CA ALA A 32 -19.69 -5.61 7.82
C ALA A 32 -19.70 -6.32 9.19
N GLY A 33 -18.72 -6.03 10.03
CA GLY A 33 -18.55 -6.64 11.36
C GLY A 33 -17.57 -7.82 11.40
N ASN A 34 -17.16 -8.35 10.25
CA ASN A 34 -16.13 -9.39 10.17
C ASN A 34 -14.71 -8.82 10.34
N TYR A 35 -13.77 -9.71 10.68
CA TYR A 35 -12.34 -9.41 10.71
C TYR A 35 -11.70 -9.76 9.37
N VAL A 36 -10.79 -8.91 8.88
CA VAL A 36 -9.96 -9.21 7.70
C VAL A 36 -8.49 -9.21 8.12
N VAL A 37 -7.78 -10.26 7.73
CA VAL A 37 -6.39 -10.52 8.12
C VAL A 37 -5.55 -10.65 6.86
N ALA A 38 -4.41 -9.96 6.79
CA ALA A 38 -3.41 -10.22 5.76
C ALA A 38 -2.63 -11.49 6.12
N ARG A 39 -2.72 -12.52 5.28
CA ARG A 39 -1.95 -13.77 5.38
C ARG A 39 -0.84 -13.76 4.33
N VAL A 40 0.40 -13.75 4.79
CA VAL A 40 1.58 -13.97 3.94
C VAL A 40 1.80 -15.47 3.80
N GLY A 41 1.91 -15.96 2.56
CA GLY A 41 2.02 -17.37 2.24
C GLY A 41 0.69 -18.15 2.19
N ASP A 42 0.85 -19.44 1.95
CA ASP A 42 -0.21 -20.45 1.84
C ASP A 42 -0.58 -21.10 3.19
N GLY A 43 0.33 -21.03 4.19
CA GLY A 43 0.21 -21.71 5.48
C GLY A 43 0.87 -23.10 5.53
N THR A 44 1.53 -23.52 4.46
CA THR A 44 2.21 -24.83 4.32
C THR A 44 3.67 -24.72 3.91
N THR A 45 4.04 -23.69 3.15
CA THR A 45 5.40 -23.43 2.69
C THR A 45 6.16 -22.61 3.73
N THR A 46 7.35 -23.06 4.12
CA THR A 46 8.23 -22.32 5.03
C THR A 46 8.58 -20.95 4.45
N LEU A 47 8.23 -19.89 5.18
CA LEU A 47 8.49 -18.51 4.78
C LEU A 47 9.97 -18.14 4.92
N GLY A 48 10.44 -17.27 4.01
CA GLY A 48 11.78 -16.72 4.00
C GLY A 48 11.78 -15.22 3.74
N SER A 49 12.96 -14.66 3.48
CA SER A 49 13.14 -13.22 3.21
C SER A 49 12.70 -12.80 1.80
N GLY A 50 12.44 -13.75 0.90
CA GLY A 50 11.94 -13.48 -0.45
C GLY A 50 10.49 -13.04 -0.49
N ALA A 51 10.08 -12.53 -1.66
CA ALA A 51 8.69 -12.18 -1.94
C ALA A 51 7.78 -13.40 -1.81
N ALA A 52 6.72 -13.27 -1.02
CA ALA A 52 5.71 -14.30 -0.80
C ALA A 52 4.33 -13.82 -1.26
N ALA A 53 3.59 -14.72 -1.91
CA ALA A 53 2.19 -14.48 -2.27
C ALA A 53 1.39 -14.17 -0.99
N THR A 54 0.49 -13.19 -1.06
CA THR A 54 -0.27 -12.71 0.10
C THR A 54 -1.75 -12.70 -0.23
N ALA A 55 -2.60 -12.88 0.79
CA ALA A 55 -4.05 -12.88 0.64
C ALA A 55 -4.72 -12.14 1.80
N LEU A 56 -5.88 -11.53 1.55
CA LEU A 56 -6.77 -11.06 2.59
C LEU A 56 -7.76 -12.17 2.94
N VAL A 57 -7.80 -12.56 4.21
CA VAL A 57 -8.63 -13.65 4.72
C VAL A 57 -9.69 -13.06 5.65
N GLU A 58 -10.97 -13.29 5.32
CA GLU A 58 -12.10 -12.78 6.10
C GLU A 58 -12.61 -13.86 7.05
N PHE A 59 -12.83 -13.48 8.31
CA PHE A 59 -13.39 -14.33 9.36
C PHE A 59 -14.58 -13.66 10.04
N THR A 60 -15.58 -14.44 10.42
CA THR A 60 -16.62 -13.98 11.34
C THR A 60 -16.02 -13.61 12.71
N PRO A 61 -16.75 -12.86 13.56
CA PRO A 61 -16.34 -12.64 14.95
C PRO A 61 -16.12 -13.93 15.77
N SER A 62 -16.70 -15.06 15.35
CA SER A 62 -16.49 -16.39 15.95
C SER A 62 -15.30 -17.16 15.37
N GLY A 63 -14.50 -16.55 14.49
CA GLY A 63 -13.32 -17.17 13.86
C GLY A 63 -13.64 -18.12 12.70
N THR A 64 -14.87 -18.11 12.17
CA THR A 64 -15.26 -18.95 11.02
C THR A 64 -14.77 -18.30 9.73
N LEU A 65 -14.05 -19.03 8.89
CA LEU A 65 -13.58 -18.55 7.58
C LEU A 65 -14.77 -18.22 6.66
N VAL A 66 -14.77 -17.02 6.09
CA VAL A 66 -15.80 -16.51 5.17
C VAL A 66 -15.27 -16.51 3.74
N ARG A 67 -14.10 -15.90 3.50
CA ARG A 67 -13.44 -15.91 2.20
C ARG A 67 -11.92 -15.76 2.28
N THR A 68 -11.25 -16.09 1.19
CA THR A 68 -9.87 -15.66 0.89
C THR A 68 -9.88 -14.85 -0.40
N LEU A 69 -9.28 -13.67 -0.40
CA LEU A 69 -8.99 -12.83 -1.56
C LEU A 69 -7.48 -12.89 -1.81
N ALA A 70 -7.06 -13.64 -2.81
CA ALA A 70 -5.65 -13.66 -3.22
C ALA A 70 -5.25 -12.30 -3.82
N LEU A 71 -4.07 -11.80 -3.47
CA LEU A 71 -3.48 -10.63 -4.11
C LEU A 71 -2.72 -11.04 -5.39
N PRO A 72 -2.54 -10.13 -6.36
CA PRO A 72 -1.85 -10.42 -7.61
C PRO A 72 -0.40 -10.82 -7.35
N ILE A 73 0.08 -11.82 -8.09
CA ILE A 73 1.44 -12.34 -8.03
C ILE A 73 2.29 -11.98 -9.27
N ALA A 74 1.70 -11.26 -10.22
CA ALA A 74 2.31 -10.81 -11.47
C ALA A 74 1.60 -9.55 -11.98
N ASP A 75 2.29 -8.75 -12.81
CA ASP A 75 1.74 -7.53 -13.41
C ASP A 75 0.83 -7.86 -14.61
N ALA A 76 -0.35 -7.24 -14.63
CA ALA A 76 -1.36 -7.36 -15.67
C ALA A 76 -2.05 -5.98 -15.87
N GLY A 77 -1.55 -5.20 -16.83
CA GLY A 77 -2.04 -3.85 -17.10
C GLY A 77 -1.76 -2.90 -15.93
N THR A 78 -2.82 -2.39 -15.29
CA THR A 78 -2.71 -1.54 -14.08
C THR A 78 -2.75 -2.35 -12.78
N THR A 79 -3.05 -3.65 -12.84
CA THR A 79 -2.96 -4.55 -11.69
C THR A 79 -1.52 -5.03 -11.56
N LEU A 80 -0.89 -4.69 -10.45
CA LEU A 80 0.51 -4.98 -10.14
C LEU A 80 0.62 -6.08 -9.10
N ALA A 81 1.71 -6.85 -9.14
CA ALA A 81 2.02 -7.82 -8.10
C ALA A 81 2.09 -7.14 -6.72
N LEU A 82 1.45 -7.72 -5.70
CA LEU A 82 1.52 -7.22 -4.33
C LEU A 82 1.90 -8.37 -3.40
N THR A 83 3.21 -8.46 -3.14
CA THR A 83 3.82 -9.46 -2.27
C THR A 83 4.46 -8.81 -1.04
N GLU A 84 4.72 -9.63 -0.02
CA GLU A 84 5.32 -9.24 1.26
C GLU A 84 6.59 -10.08 1.49
N THR A 85 7.49 -9.71 2.42
CA THR A 85 8.53 -10.64 2.87
C THR A 85 8.04 -11.47 4.07
N GLY A 86 8.09 -12.80 3.92
CA GLY A 86 7.49 -13.74 4.88
C GLY A 86 8.19 -13.85 6.24
N THR A 87 9.35 -13.21 6.43
CA THR A 87 10.08 -13.20 7.71
C THR A 87 10.15 -11.82 8.39
N SER A 88 9.51 -10.79 7.82
CA SER A 88 9.49 -9.46 8.44
C SER A 88 8.43 -9.36 9.54
N THR A 89 8.81 -8.80 10.69
CA THR A 89 7.88 -8.42 11.77
C THR A 89 7.30 -7.01 11.58
N SER A 90 7.44 -6.43 10.38
CA SER A 90 6.96 -5.09 10.06
C SER A 90 6.33 -4.95 8.66
N ASP A 91 6.09 -6.07 7.98
CA ASP A 91 5.37 -6.12 6.69
C ASP A 91 3.88 -6.40 6.92
N ALA A 92 3.09 -6.38 5.86
CA ALA A 92 1.68 -6.75 5.85
C ALA A 92 0.77 -6.00 6.86
N SER A 93 1.13 -4.77 7.26
CA SER A 93 0.28 -3.96 8.17
C SER A 93 -0.98 -3.50 7.44
N LEU A 94 -2.05 -4.29 7.55
CA LEU A 94 -3.36 -3.97 7.02
C LEU A 94 -3.99 -2.83 7.86
N THR A 95 -4.35 -1.72 7.20
CA THR A 95 -5.08 -0.61 7.83
C THR A 95 -6.43 -0.39 7.14
N ARG A 96 -7.28 0.45 7.73
CA ARG A 96 -8.55 0.89 7.14
C ARG A 96 -8.50 2.41 6.94
N SER A 97 -9.05 2.91 5.84
CA SER A 97 -9.20 4.35 5.62
C SER A 97 -10.08 4.98 6.72
N ALA A 98 -9.85 6.26 7.04
CA ALA A 98 -10.55 6.94 8.13
C ALA A 98 -12.07 7.04 7.91
N ASP A 99 -12.52 7.12 6.66
CA ASP A 99 -13.93 7.03 6.24
C ASP A 99 -14.52 5.60 6.25
N GLY A 100 -13.70 4.60 6.59
CA GLY A 100 -14.08 3.20 6.67
C GLY A 100 -14.30 2.50 5.33
N ARG A 101 -14.10 3.14 4.18
CA ARG A 101 -14.46 2.60 2.86
C ARG A 101 -13.47 1.60 2.26
N TYR A 102 -12.20 1.68 2.64
CA TYR A 102 -11.12 0.89 2.04
C TYR A 102 -10.23 0.22 3.09
N LEU A 103 -9.75 -0.98 2.78
CA LEU A 103 -8.58 -1.57 3.42
C LEU A 103 -7.33 -1.18 2.61
N LEU A 104 -6.22 -0.96 3.30
CA LEU A 104 -4.93 -0.59 2.71
C LEU A 104 -3.86 -1.60 3.14
N LEU A 105 -3.06 -2.07 2.18
CA LEU A 105 -1.91 -2.94 2.44
C LEU A 105 -0.70 -2.43 1.68
N THR A 106 0.45 -2.34 2.36
CA THR A 106 1.72 -1.94 1.74
C THR A 106 2.64 -3.12 1.53
N GLY A 107 3.23 -3.24 0.34
CA GLY A 107 4.13 -4.34 -0.01
C GLY A 107 5.02 -4.01 -1.22
N TYR A 108 5.39 -5.02 -2.01
CA TYR A 108 6.35 -4.90 -3.12
C TYR A 108 5.76 -5.31 -4.47
N ASN A 109 6.13 -4.57 -5.52
CA ASN A 109 5.92 -5.01 -6.90
C ASN A 109 6.95 -6.08 -7.30
N ALA A 110 6.77 -7.29 -6.77
CA ALA A 110 7.64 -8.43 -7.04
C ALA A 110 6.80 -9.70 -7.19
N ALA A 111 7.15 -10.52 -8.18
CA ALA A 111 6.64 -11.89 -8.26
C ALA A 111 7.16 -12.73 -7.07
N PRO A 112 6.40 -13.73 -6.60
CA PRO A 112 6.87 -14.65 -5.55
C PRO A 112 8.22 -15.28 -5.89
N GLY A 113 9.08 -15.42 -4.89
CA GLY A 113 10.43 -16.00 -5.03
C GLY A 113 11.56 -15.00 -5.29
N VAL A 114 11.28 -13.71 -5.55
CA VAL A 114 12.32 -12.66 -5.61
C VAL A 114 13.07 -12.62 -4.26
N PRO A 115 14.39 -12.93 -4.21
CA PRO A 115 15.12 -13.03 -2.93
C PRO A 115 15.19 -11.71 -2.17
N THR A 116 15.19 -11.80 -0.84
CA THR A 116 15.39 -10.66 0.08
C THR A 116 14.57 -9.41 -0.29
N VAL A 117 13.31 -9.55 -0.71
CA VAL A 117 12.58 -8.51 -1.45
C VAL A 117 12.59 -7.13 -0.77
N ALA A 118 12.53 -7.08 0.57
CA ALA A 118 12.67 -5.84 1.33
C ALA A 118 14.09 -5.23 1.19
N SER A 119 15.13 -5.97 1.59
CA SER A 119 16.49 -5.46 1.79
C SER A 119 17.41 -5.54 0.57
N GLY A 120 17.12 -6.41 -0.39
CA GLY A 120 17.91 -6.65 -1.59
C GLY A 120 17.47 -5.86 -2.82
N THR A 121 16.35 -5.13 -2.77
CA THR A 121 15.79 -4.44 -3.93
C THR A 121 15.67 -2.92 -3.74
N GLN A 122 15.92 -2.18 -4.81
CA GLN A 122 15.73 -0.72 -4.87
C GLN A 122 14.27 -0.41 -5.22
N ALA A 123 13.69 0.63 -4.61
CA ALA A 123 12.32 1.06 -4.87
C ALA A 123 12.12 1.55 -6.32
N SER A 124 13.18 1.95 -7.02
CA SER A 124 13.14 2.34 -8.43
C SER A 124 12.81 1.17 -9.37
N ALA A 125 13.32 -0.02 -9.09
CA ALA A 125 13.13 -1.23 -9.90
C ALA A 125 12.03 -2.15 -9.35
N THR A 126 12.00 -2.36 -8.03
CA THR A 126 10.97 -3.13 -7.31
C THR A 126 10.17 -2.15 -6.48
N ASN A 127 9.16 -1.54 -7.10
CA ASN A 127 8.43 -0.44 -6.46
C ASN A 127 7.77 -0.89 -5.15
N ARG A 128 7.82 -0.01 -4.15
CA ARG A 128 6.99 -0.17 -2.96
C ARG A 128 5.56 0.19 -3.36
N LEU A 129 4.56 -0.59 -2.96
CA LEU A 129 3.17 -0.40 -3.38
C LEU A 129 2.25 -0.08 -2.21
N ILE A 130 1.12 0.55 -2.54
CA ILE A 130 -0.04 0.65 -1.66
C ILE A 130 -1.24 0.04 -2.40
N GLY A 131 -1.64 -1.17 -2.00
CA GLY A 131 -2.89 -1.79 -2.41
C GLY A 131 -4.06 -1.12 -1.70
N ARG A 132 -5.10 -0.74 -2.45
CA ARG A 132 -6.38 -0.26 -1.93
C ARG A 132 -7.47 -1.26 -2.28
N ILE A 133 -8.17 -1.77 -1.28
CA ILE A 133 -9.23 -2.77 -1.42
C ILE A 133 -10.55 -2.16 -0.94
N ALA A 134 -11.55 -2.12 -1.81
CA ALA A 134 -12.90 -1.65 -1.47
C ALA A 134 -13.73 -2.74 -0.80
N ALA A 135 -14.84 -2.35 -0.16
CA ALA A 135 -15.73 -3.27 0.56
C ALA A 135 -16.39 -4.34 -0.32
N ASP A 136 -16.50 -4.12 -1.63
CA ASP A 136 -16.93 -5.12 -2.62
C ASP A 136 -15.84 -6.15 -2.98
N GLY A 137 -14.62 -6.00 -2.45
CA GLY A 137 -13.46 -6.80 -2.82
C GLY A 137 -12.69 -6.27 -4.04
N THR A 138 -13.09 -5.14 -4.63
CA THR A 138 -12.36 -4.50 -5.73
C THR A 138 -11.00 -4.03 -5.25
N LEU A 139 -9.94 -4.68 -5.75
CA LEU A 139 -8.55 -4.37 -5.47
C LEU A 139 -7.97 -3.45 -6.57
N ASN A 140 -7.19 -2.46 -6.15
CA ASN A 140 -6.24 -1.78 -7.02
C ASN A 140 -4.86 -1.76 -6.36
N THR A 141 -3.83 -2.11 -7.11
CA THR A 141 -2.41 -2.10 -6.67
C THR A 141 -1.55 -1.10 -7.44
N SER A 142 -2.15 -0.19 -8.23
CA SER A 142 -1.43 0.69 -9.16
C SER A 142 -0.74 1.90 -8.50
N THR A 143 -0.80 2.04 -7.17
CA THR A 143 -0.15 3.14 -6.45
C THR A 143 1.29 2.75 -6.10
N ARG A 144 2.25 3.28 -6.86
CA ARG A 144 3.69 3.03 -6.70
C ARG A 144 4.36 4.12 -5.85
N ILE A 145 5.40 3.73 -5.13
CA ILE A 145 6.42 4.57 -4.52
C ILE A 145 7.77 4.07 -5.05
N THR A 146 8.54 4.96 -5.67
CA THR A 146 9.72 4.62 -6.48
C THR A 146 11.03 5.14 -5.89
N ASP A 147 10.95 6.04 -4.91
CA ASP A 147 12.04 6.84 -4.36
C ASP A 147 12.21 6.73 -2.84
N ALA A 148 11.25 6.11 -2.15
CA ALA A 148 11.28 5.88 -0.70
C ALA A 148 11.28 4.39 -0.32
N PHE A 149 11.73 4.10 0.90
CA PHE A 149 11.92 2.76 1.46
C PHE A 149 12.86 1.87 0.63
N ASN A 150 13.85 2.50 -0.02
CA ASN A 150 14.92 1.84 -0.76
C ASN A 150 15.68 0.84 0.14
N ALA A 151 15.86 -0.39 -0.37
CA ALA A 151 16.54 -1.49 0.32
C ALA A 151 16.01 -1.74 1.75
N THR A 152 14.73 -1.46 2.01
CA THR A 152 14.09 -1.75 3.29
C THR A 152 12.57 -1.91 3.19
N ASN A 153 11.92 -2.13 4.34
CA ASN A 153 10.48 -2.33 4.44
C ASN A 153 9.71 -1.01 4.25
N ILE A 154 8.76 -1.01 3.32
CA ILE A 154 7.53 -0.22 3.47
C ILE A 154 6.64 -0.98 4.46
N ARG A 155 6.12 -0.31 5.48
CA ARG A 155 5.56 -0.99 6.66
C ARG A 155 4.08 -0.80 6.85
N SER A 156 3.57 0.39 6.54
CA SER A 156 2.18 0.78 6.79
C SER A 156 1.81 1.99 5.94
N ALA A 157 0.53 2.12 5.60
CA ALA A 157 -0.03 3.33 5.01
C ALA A 157 -1.33 3.74 5.71
N ALA A 158 -1.63 5.04 5.67
CA ALA A 158 -2.90 5.61 6.10
C ALA A 158 -3.53 6.44 4.98
N SER A 159 -4.87 6.55 4.98
CA SER A 159 -5.62 7.42 4.08
C SER A 159 -6.90 7.90 4.74
N ALA A 160 -7.32 9.12 4.42
CA ALA A 160 -8.64 9.60 4.84
C ALA A 160 -9.76 8.81 4.14
N ASN A 161 -9.60 8.56 2.84
CA ASN A 161 -10.69 8.21 1.92
C ASN A 161 -10.25 7.40 0.67
N GLY A 162 -8.99 6.95 0.62
CA GLY A 162 -8.45 6.20 -0.51
C GLY A 162 -8.07 7.01 -1.76
N SER A 163 -8.12 8.35 -1.74
CA SER A 163 -7.69 9.20 -2.87
C SER A 163 -6.21 9.60 -2.83
N SER A 164 -5.59 9.54 -1.66
CA SER A 164 -4.15 9.74 -1.44
C SER A 164 -3.70 9.07 -0.14
N PHE A 165 -2.40 8.88 0.04
CA PHE A 165 -1.84 8.03 1.08
C PHE A 165 -0.63 8.64 1.76
N TYR A 166 -0.52 8.38 3.06
CA TYR A 166 0.66 8.59 3.89
C TYR A 166 1.31 7.23 4.13
N ALA A 167 2.49 6.99 3.58
CA ALA A 167 3.23 5.74 3.75
C ALA A 167 4.41 5.94 4.69
N VAL A 168 4.72 4.89 5.46
CA VAL A 168 5.84 4.86 6.41
C VAL A 168 6.64 3.56 6.30
N GLY A 169 7.90 3.61 6.75
CA GLY A 169 8.82 2.49 6.67
C GLY A 169 10.08 2.71 7.49
N ALA A 170 11.11 1.91 7.24
CA ALA A 170 12.26 1.83 8.15
C ALA A 170 13.31 2.95 8.02
N ASN A 171 13.35 3.71 6.91
CA ASN A 171 14.41 4.69 6.66
C ASN A 171 13.98 6.04 6.04
N SER A 172 12.74 6.22 5.59
CA SER A 172 12.32 7.41 4.81
C SER A 172 11.37 8.36 5.53
N GLY A 173 11.03 8.07 6.79
CA GLY A 173 9.99 8.82 7.51
C GLY A 173 8.61 8.59 6.89
N VAL A 174 7.84 9.67 6.75
CA VAL A 174 6.55 9.73 6.07
C VAL A 174 6.72 10.29 4.67
N VAL A 175 6.16 9.57 3.69
CA VAL A 175 5.98 10.08 2.32
C VAL A 175 4.50 10.12 1.95
N TYR A 176 4.15 11.07 1.07
CA TYR A 176 2.80 11.25 0.55
C TYR A 176 2.75 11.00 -0.95
N VAL A 177 1.70 10.27 -1.38
CA VAL A 177 1.42 10.00 -2.79
C VAL A 177 -0.09 10.07 -3.09
N PRO A 178 -0.50 10.56 -4.27
CA PRO A 178 -1.88 10.40 -4.73
C PRO A 178 -2.19 8.95 -5.10
N PHE A 179 -3.47 8.60 -5.18
CA PHE A 179 -3.88 7.29 -5.70
C PHE A 179 -3.49 7.12 -7.17
N GLY A 180 -2.94 5.95 -7.51
CA GLY A 180 -2.40 5.65 -8.84
C GLY A 180 -1.06 6.31 -9.13
N ASN A 181 -0.33 6.78 -8.11
CA ASN A 181 0.97 7.41 -8.31
C ASN A 181 1.96 6.52 -9.07
N ALA A 182 2.69 7.14 -9.99
CA ALA A 182 3.87 6.57 -10.66
C ALA A 182 5.06 7.55 -10.69
N ALA A 183 4.92 8.72 -10.06
CA ALA A 183 5.94 9.77 -10.00
C ALA A 183 6.71 9.72 -8.66
N ALA A 184 7.63 10.66 -8.46
CA ALA A 184 8.28 10.88 -7.18
C ALA A 184 7.26 11.18 -6.07
N SER A 185 7.54 10.72 -4.85
CA SER A 185 6.72 10.97 -3.67
C SER A 185 7.07 12.30 -3.01
N VAL A 186 6.13 12.86 -2.24
CA VAL A 186 6.42 14.04 -1.42
C VAL A 186 6.96 13.57 -0.06
N ALA A 187 8.22 13.85 0.23
CA ALA A 187 8.80 13.63 1.55
C ALA A 187 8.19 14.59 2.58
N LEU A 188 7.13 14.14 3.24
CA LEU A 188 6.41 14.91 4.26
C LEU A 188 7.30 15.23 5.44
N THR A 189 8.07 14.25 5.90
CA THR A 189 9.05 14.41 6.97
C THR A 189 10.44 14.24 6.40
N GLY A 190 11.44 14.93 6.95
CA GLY A 190 12.77 15.06 6.36
C GLY A 190 13.48 13.75 5.97
N ALA A 191 14.43 13.88 5.04
CA ALA A 191 15.17 12.76 4.46
C ALA A 191 15.99 11.94 5.47
N THR A 192 16.35 10.72 5.03
CA THR A 192 17.29 9.78 5.67
C THR A 192 18.42 10.48 6.45
N GLY A 193 18.48 10.27 7.76
CA GLY A 193 19.63 10.64 8.60
C GLY A 193 19.51 11.93 9.41
N SER A 194 18.39 12.67 9.32
CA SER A 194 18.19 13.83 10.21
C SER A 194 17.97 13.41 11.67
N ALA A 195 18.80 13.90 12.58
CA ALA A 195 18.63 13.66 14.03
C ALA A 195 17.40 14.37 14.62
N THR A 196 16.77 15.31 13.88
CA THR A 196 15.64 16.12 14.35
C THR A 196 14.27 15.60 13.92
N VAL A 197 14.20 14.54 13.08
CA VAL A 197 12.94 14.01 12.53
C VAL A 197 13.02 12.48 12.39
N PRO A 198 12.05 11.69 12.87
CA PRO A 198 12.16 10.24 12.87
C PRO A 198 11.97 9.64 11.47
N THR A 199 13.02 8.99 10.96
CA THR A 199 12.98 8.33 9.64
C THR A 199 12.60 6.85 9.71
N ASN A 200 12.65 6.25 10.90
CA ASN A 200 12.30 4.85 11.19
C ASN A 200 10.94 4.82 11.90
N LEU A 201 9.89 4.49 11.15
CA LEU A 201 8.49 4.52 11.58
C LEU A 201 7.86 3.13 11.40
N ARG A 202 6.81 2.82 12.16
CA ARG A 202 6.20 1.49 12.22
C ARG A 202 4.80 1.46 11.64
N TYR A 203 3.93 2.35 12.10
CA TYR A 203 2.53 2.44 11.69
C TYR A 203 2.18 3.89 11.36
N ALA A 204 1.30 4.08 10.38
CA ALA A 204 0.62 5.35 10.13
C ALA A 204 -0.88 5.18 10.37
N THR A 205 -1.53 6.19 10.95
CA THR A 205 -2.98 6.20 11.15
C THR A 205 -3.53 7.63 11.13
N ILE A 206 -4.83 7.77 10.89
CA ILE A 206 -5.54 9.06 10.95
C ILE A 206 -6.61 8.97 12.02
N VAL A 207 -6.57 9.88 12.99
CA VAL A 207 -7.51 9.96 14.11
C VAL A 207 -7.94 11.40 14.28
N GLY A 208 -9.24 11.66 14.42
CA GLY A 208 -9.76 13.02 14.60
C GLY A 208 -9.33 14.02 13.52
N GLY A 209 -9.12 13.55 12.28
CA GLY A 209 -8.65 14.37 11.17
C GLY A 209 -7.15 14.72 11.18
N ASN A 210 -6.35 14.15 12.10
CA ASN A 210 -4.91 14.37 12.19
C ASN A 210 -4.11 13.10 11.84
N LEU A 211 -2.94 13.28 11.22
CA LEU A 211 -2.00 12.20 10.88
C LEU A 211 -1.08 11.87 12.07
N TYR A 212 -1.01 10.59 12.44
CA TYR A 212 -0.15 10.08 13.49
C TYR A 212 0.72 8.92 13.01
N VAL A 213 1.93 8.83 13.56
CA VAL A 213 2.89 7.77 13.26
C VAL A 213 3.54 7.20 14.53
N GLY A 214 3.69 5.88 14.58
CA GLY A 214 4.42 5.20 15.64
C GLY A 214 5.92 5.10 15.33
N SER A 215 6.79 5.48 16.26
CA SER A 215 8.23 5.18 16.19
C SER A 215 8.69 4.39 17.43
N GLY A 216 9.77 3.63 17.25
CA GLY A 216 10.44 2.85 18.29
C GLY A 216 11.94 3.14 18.34
N SER A 217 12.36 4.36 17.96
CA SER A 217 13.77 4.74 17.85
C SER A 217 14.00 6.24 18.11
N GLY A 218 15.18 6.59 18.60
CA GLY A 218 15.58 7.97 18.88
C GLY A 218 14.68 8.63 19.92
N THR A 219 14.61 9.97 19.93
CA THR A 219 13.79 10.78 20.85
C THR A 219 12.28 10.74 20.58
N PHE A 220 11.82 9.88 19.65
CA PHE A 220 10.46 9.83 19.14
C PHE A 220 9.73 8.52 19.49
N VAL A 221 10.24 7.73 20.44
CA VAL A 221 9.61 6.46 20.88
C VAL A 221 8.20 6.73 21.40
N GLY A 222 7.19 6.21 20.71
CA GLY A 222 5.78 6.44 21.00
C GLY A 222 4.98 6.85 19.77
N VAL A 223 3.84 7.49 20.00
CA VAL A 223 2.98 8.05 18.94
C VAL A 223 3.34 9.52 18.71
N ASN A 224 3.56 9.88 17.46
CA ASN A 224 3.98 11.21 17.04
C ASN A 224 2.94 11.79 16.08
N GLN A 225 2.58 13.06 16.25
CA GLN A 225 1.77 13.79 15.28
C GLN A 225 2.65 14.33 14.15
N VAL A 226 2.14 14.33 12.91
CA VAL A 226 2.83 14.81 11.72
C VAL A 226 2.10 16.03 11.16
N GLY A 227 2.65 17.22 11.38
CA GLY A 227 2.00 18.49 11.06
C GLY A 227 0.67 18.71 11.77
N ALA A 228 -0.14 19.63 11.23
CA ALA A 228 -1.52 19.83 11.64
C ALA A 228 -2.47 19.23 10.60
N GLY A 229 -3.49 18.48 11.05
CA GLY A 229 -4.45 17.85 10.17
C GLY A 229 -3.83 16.78 9.26
N LEU A 230 -4.10 16.90 7.96
CA LEU A 230 -3.65 15.99 6.90
C LEU A 230 -2.76 16.76 5.90
N PRO A 231 -1.49 17.01 6.24
CA PRO A 231 -0.61 17.86 5.43
C PRO A 231 -0.17 17.15 4.15
N THR A 232 -0.06 17.89 3.04
CA THR A 232 0.40 17.36 1.74
C THR A 232 1.71 17.98 1.26
N ALA A 233 2.17 19.05 1.93
CA ALA A 233 3.45 19.70 1.65
C ALA A 233 4.61 19.03 2.40
N ALA A 234 5.81 19.12 1.83
CA ALA A 234 7.04 18.62 2.45
C ALA A 234 7.39 19.34 3.77
N THR A 235 8.35 18.77 4.50
CA THR A 235 8.99 19.38 5.70
C THR A 235 8.01 19.73 6.83
N GLN A 236 7.09 18.80 7.12
CA GLN A 236 6.20 18.85 8.27
C GLN A 236 6.96 18.60 9.58
N PRO A 237 6.61 19.31 10.68
CA PRO A 237 7.11 19.00 12.00
C PRO A 237 6.57 17.63 12.46
N VAL A 238 7.38 16.91 13.23
CA VAL A 238 6.97 15.68 13.90
C VAL A 238 7.08 15.89 15.41
N VAL A 239 5.98 15.70 16.13
CA VAL A 239 5.87 16.00 17.56
C VAL A 239 5.45 14.75 18.32
N LEU A 240 6.29 14.27 19.23
CA LEU A 240 5.94 13.18 20.15
C LEU A 240 4.78 13.63 21.04
N LEU A 241 3.74 12.81 21.15
CA LEU A 241 2.61 13.11 22.02
C LEU A 241 3.02 13.04 23.50
N THR A 242 2.40 13.87 24.32
CA THR A 242 2.61 13.87 25.77
C THR A 242 2.24 12.52 26.38
N GLY A 243 3.01 12.08 27.38
CA GLY A 243 2.85 10.77 28.02
C GLY A 243 3.70 9.64 27.41
N PHE A 244 4.31 9.84 26.24
CA PHE A 244 5.34 8.93 25.74
C PHE A 244 6.74 9.38 26.21
N ALA A 245 7.56 8.42 26.63
CA ALA A 245 8.91 8.70 27.10
C ALA A 245 9.88 8.85 25.92
N SER A 246 10.52 10.02 25.80
CA SER A 246 11.76 10.13 25.03
C SER A 246 12.84 9.29 25.72
N PRO A 247 13.56 8.39 25.02
CA PRO A 247 14.65 7.58 25.60
C PRO A 247 15.90 8.37 26.02
N ALA A 248 15.86 9.70 25.99
CA ALA A 248 16.85 10.52 26.69
C ALA A 248 16.70 10.23 28.20
N GLY A 249 17.63 9.42 28.71
CA GLY A 249 17.44 8.60 29.90
C GLY A 249 16.85 9.30 31.11
N THR A 250 16.11 8.52 31.91
CA THR A 250 15.81 8.86 33.29
C THR A 250 17.10 9.11 34.05
N ALA A 251 17.48 10.39 34.18
CA ALA A 251 18.37 10.83 35.24
C ALA A 251 17.62 10.59 36.55
N GLN A 252 17.78 9.39 37.10
CA GLN A 252 17.26 9.04 38.41
C GLN A 252 18.00 9.92 39.42
N THR A 253 17.30 10.93 39.94
CA THR A 253 17.84 11.77 41.01
C THR A 253 18.10 10.91 42.23
N SER A 254 19.38 10.80 42.62
CA SER A 254 19.83 10.25 43.89
C SER A 254 19.34 11.10 45.06
#